data_AF-A0AAJ1KAV6-F1
#
_entry.id   AF-A0AAJ1KAV6-F1
#
_cell.length_a   1.000
_cell.length_b   1.000
_cell.length_c   1.000
_cell.angle_alpha   90.00
_cell.angle_beta   90.00
_cell.angle_gamma   90.00
#
_symmetry.space_group_name_H-M   'P 1'
#
loop_
_entity.id
_entity.type
_entity.pdbx_description
1 polymer ?
#
loop_
_entity_poly.entity_id
_entity_poly.type
_entity_poly.pdbx_seq_one_letter_code
_entity_poly.pdbx_strand_id
1 'polypeptide(L)'
;MPSLTFVLPHWLYWLTLAVFPLAAVHFVHRERAQRDPGRPNLFLAYLFLVTAGFLGMHRFYLKSRWGFIFIPFFIAVLWTSTQVRDGREAVSLARSQSEHAERLLPRAKADTAANKQGAADRLAKAEAEAAAARNNLTAAVHGLEWDSSISRIAGLLLGLIIVGDALLIPGLVRRARARETGRAATHHKIVVDVPATPVKQPLAPFRPVDWLIRVTGEFVAYWSVLAVMAYYYEVVARFVFNSPTNWVHESMFLMFGMQYMLAGAYAYRDETHVRVDIVYSHLSERGRAICDIITSAFFFLFVGTMLVAGWRFASDAMAVGESSFTEWGIQYWPVKLAIPVGAALLLLQGVSRLMRDIATATRRLR
;
A
#
# COMPACT_ATOMS: atom_id res chain seq x y z
N MET A 1 14.81 27.32 3.14
CA MET A 1 15.08 26.06 3.86
C MET A 1 15.67 25.11 2.84
N PRO A 2 16.80 24.43 3.10
CA PRO A 2 17.34 23.48 2.13
C PRO A 2 16.37 22.29 2.08
N SER A 3 15.51 22.24 1.07
CA SER A 3 14.83 20.99 0.73
C SER A 3 15.93 19.99 0.39
N LEU A 4 15.84 18.77 0.91
CA LEU A 4 16.64 17.68 0.37
C LEU A 4 16.11 17.47 -1.05
N THR A 5 16.69 18.16 -2.04
CA THR A 5 16.38 18.02 -3.48
C THR A 5 16.97 16.70 -4.00
N PHE A 6 16.81 15.62 -3.24
CA PHE A 6 17.22 14.31 -3.68
C PHE A 6 16.15 13.77 -4.63
N VAL A 7 16.42 13.93 -5.91
CA VAL A 7 15.69 13.27 -6.98
C VAL A 7 16.33 11.91 -7.21
N LEU A 8 15.55 10.84 -7.09
CA LEU A 8 16.07 9.49 -7.30
C LEU A 8 16.52 9.34 -8.77
N PRO A 9 17.81 9.06 -9.04
CA PRO A 9 18.27 8.85 -10.40
C PRO A 9 17.51 7.69 -11.05
N HIS A 10 17.08 7.84 -12.30
CA HIS A 10 16.24 6.83 -12.96
C HIS A 10 16.95 5.47 -13.07
N TRP A 11 18.25 5.49 -13.37
CA TRP A 11 19.05 4.26 -13.42
C TRP A 11 19.07 3.52 -12.09
N LEU A 12 19.06 4.25 -10.95
CA LEU A 12 19.05 3.65 -9.63
C LEU A 12 17.70 3.01 -9.33
N TYR A 13 16.60 3.63 -9.74
CA TYR A 13 15.26 3.04 -9.66
C TYR A 13 15.18 1.73 -10.44
N TRP A 14 15.55 1.75 -11.73
CA TRP A 14 15.51 0.56 -12.59
C TRP A 14 16.46 -0.55 -12.10
N LEU A 15 17.66 -0.17 -11.65
CA LEU A 15 18.61 -1.11 -11.06
C LEU A 15 18.05 -1.75 -9.79
N THR A 16 17.39 -0.97 -8.94
CA THR A 16 16.79 -1.46 -7.70
C THR A 16 15.70 -2.49 -8.00
N LEU A 17 14.82 -2.21 -8.98
CA LEU A 17 13.79 -3.17 -9.40
C LEU A 17 14.35 -4.48 -9.95
N ALA A 18 15.55 -4.45 -10.54
CA ALA A 18 16.21 -5.65 -11.05
C ALA A 18 17.00 -6.40 -9.97
N VAL A 19 17.86 -5.69 -9.23
CA VAL A 19 18.85 -6.29 -8.32
C VAL A 19 18.22 -6.72 -7.00
N PHE A 20 17.29 -5.93 -6.45
CA PHE A 20 16.71 -6.22 -5.15
C PHE A 20 15.99 -7.58 -5.12
N PRO A 21 15.11 -7.92 -6.08
CA PRO A 21 14.50 -9.24 -6.12
C PRO A 21 15.50 -10.38 -6.28
N LEU A 22 16.55 -10.22 -7.10
CA LEU A 22 17.58 -11.25 -7.28
C LEU A 22 18.32 -11.53 -5.97
N ALA A 23 18.69 -10.46 -5.25
CA ALA A 23 19.29 -10.57 -3.94
C ALA A 23 18.32 -11.24 -2.95
N ALA A 24 17.06 -10.82 -2.93
CA ALA A 24 16.03 -11.38 -2.05
C ALA A 24 15.82 -12.89 -2.32
N VAL A 25 15.70 -13.30 -3.59
CA VAL A 25 15.62 -14.70 -4.01
C VAL A 25 16.83 -15.48 -3.48
N HIS A 26 18.04 -14.96 -3.66
CA HIS A 26 19.26 -15.59 -3.17
C HIS A 26 19.25 -15.80 -1.64
N PHE A 27 18.91 -14.76 -0.88
CA PHE A 27 18.83 -14.84 0.59
C PHE A 27 17.73 -15.80 1.06
N VAL A 28 16.55 -15.75 0.44
CA VAL A 28 15.42 -16.62 0.80
C VAL A 28 15.75 -18.09 0.52
N HIS A 29 16.36 -18.40 -0.62
CA HIS A 29 16.78 -19.78 -0.92
C HIS A 29 17.82 -20.28 0.08
N ARG A 30 18.76 -19.44 0.50
CA ARG A 30 19.75 -19.77 1.52
C ARG A 30 19.12 -20.02 2.90
N GLU A 31 18.12 -19.23 3.28
CA GLU A 31 17.44 -19.35 4.59
C GLU A 31 16.39 -20.46 4.66
N ARG A 32 15.75 -20.84 3.54
CA ARG A 32 14.74 -21.92 3.52
C ARG A 32 15.28 -23.27 4.02
N ALA A 33 16.59 -23.49 3.94
CA ALA A 33 17.23 -24.69 4.46
C ALA A 33 17.48 -24.67 5.99
N GLN A 34 17.32 -23.52 6.66
CA GLN A 34 17.81 -23.30 8.03
C GLN A 34 16.72 -22.96 9.06
N ARG A 35 15.45 -22.81 8.66
CA ARG A 35 14.39 -22.36 9.58
C ARG A 35 13.44 -23.48 10.00
N ASP A 36 13.29 -23.59 11.31
CA ASP A 36 12.21 -24.31 11.99
C ASP A 36 10.97 -23.36 12.00
N PRO A 37 9.95 -23.58 11.15
CA PRO A 37 8.83 -22.66 11.00
C PRO A 37 8.02 -22.60 12.30
N GLY A 38 8.19 -21.51 13.05
CA GLY A 38 7.43 -21.26 14.27
C GLY A 38 8.18 -20.49 15.35
N ARG A 39 9.52 -20.54 15.38
CA ARG A 39 10.28 -19.96 16.49
C ARG A 39 10.36 -18.42 16.45
N PRO A 40 10.02 -17.72 17.55
CA PRO A 40 10.20 -16.28 17.69
C PRO A 40 11.63 -15.85 17.39
N ASN A 41 11.79 -14.92 16.45
CA ASN A 41 13.06 -14.32 16.07
C ASN A 41 13.15 -12.88 16.58
N LEU A 42 14.32 -12.52 17.11
CA LEU A 42 14.61 -11.17 17.57
C LEU A 42 14.53 -10.14 16.44
N PHE A 43 15.08 -10.48 15.27
CA PHE A 43 15.01 -9.61 14.10
C PHE A 43 13.57 -9.28 13.72
N LEU A 44 12.72 -10.30 13.62
CA LEU A 44 11.32 -10.13 13.24
C LEU A 44 10.51 -9.38 14.31
N ALA A 45 10.83 -9.58 15.60
CA ALA A 45 10.22 -8.81 16.68
C ALA A 45 10.54 -7.31 16.59
N TYR A 46 11.80 -6.94 16.32
CA TYR A 46 12.18 -5.54 16.10
C TYR A 46 11.60 -4.98 14.80
N LEU A 47 11.57 -5.77 13.72
CA LEU A 47 10.94 -5.36 12.48
C LEU A 47 9.47 -5.01 12.71
N PHE A 48 8.73 -5.86 13.42
CA PHE A 48 7.33 -5.57 13.76
C PHE A 48 7.17 -4.37 14.69
N LEU A 49 8.11 -4.12 15.60
CA LEU A 49 8.09 -2.92 16.43
C LEU A 49 8.22 -1.65 15.57
N VAL A 50 9.18 -1.65 14.64
CA VAL A 50 9.45 -0.48 13.78
C VAL A 50 8.31 -0.22 12.79
N THR A 51 7.79 -1.29 12.19
CA THR A 51 6.80 -1.19 11.11
C THR A 51 5.35 -1.10 11.61
N ALA A 52 5.02 -1.76 12.71
CA ALA A 52 3.65 -1.88 13.21
C ALA A 52 3.56 -1.87 14.76
N GLY A 53 4.58 -1.32 15.43
CA GLY A 53 4.66 -1.33 16.89
C GLY A 53 3.58 -0.47 17.55
N PHE A 54 3.13 0.59 16.88
CA PHE A 54 2.03 1.45 17.34
C PHE A 54 0.68 0.72 17.40
N LEU A 55 0.52 -0.41 16.70
CA LEU A 55 -0.64 -1.31 16.78
C LEU A 55 -0.43 -2.46 17.77
N GLY A 56 0.74 -2.54 18.41
CA GLY A 56 1.10 -3.64 19.31
C GLY A 56 1.43 -4.96 18.61
N MET A 57 1.67 -4.95 17.29
CA MET A 57 1.86 -6.18 16.49
C MET A 57 3.07 -7.00 16.92
N HIS A 58 4.15 -6.36 17.38
CA HIS A 58 5.31 -7.04 17.95
C HIS A 58 4.95 -7.82 19.23
N ARG A 59 4.03 -7.32 20.05
CA ARG A 59 3.55 -8.04 21.24
C ARG A 59 2.66 -9.22 20.87
N PHE A 60 1.81 -9.08 19.85
CA PHE A 60 0.99 -10.19 19.35
C PHE A 60 1.84 -11.28 18.69
N TYR A 61 2.86 -10.91 17.92
CA TYR A 61 3.86 -11.83 17.38
C TYR A 61 4.52 -12.65 18.51
N LEU A 62 4.82 -12.02 19.65
CA LEU A 62 5.39 -12.67 20.83
C LEU A 62 4.33 -13.32 21.75
N LYS A 63 3.09 -13.48 21.28
CA LYS A 63 1.95 -14.10 22.00
C LYS A 63 1.66 -13.44 23.34
N SER A 64 1.79 -12.12 23.42
CA SER A 64 1.46 -11.31 24.60
C SER A 64 0.16 -10.54 24.40
N ARG A 65 -0.78 -10.68 25.34
CA ARG A 65 -2.04 -9.91 25.36
C ARG A 65 -1.85 -8.42 25.64
N TRP A 66 -0.69 -8.02 26.18
CA TRP A 66 -0.37 -6.61 26.42
C TRP A 66 -0.32 -5.77 25.14
N GLY A 67 -0.29 -6.39 23.95
CA GLY A 67 -0.45 -5.68 22.67
C GLY A 67 -1.75 -4.86 22.58
N PHE A 68 -2.81 -5.26 23.29
CA PHE A 68 -4.08 -4.53 23.30
C PHE A 68 -3.99 -3.12 23.88
N ILE A 69 -2.99 -2.83 24.72
CA ILE A 69 -2.80 -1.48 25.27
C ILE A 69 -2.50 -0.46 24.18
N PHE A 70 -1.84 -0.85 23.09
CA PHE A 70 -1.49 0.06 22.00
C PHE A 70 -2.72 0.58 21.25
N ILE A 71 -3.78 -0.21 21.17
CA ILE A 71 -4.98 0.11 20.39
C ILE A 71 -5.67 1.40 20.86
N PRO A 72 -6.03 1.60 22.15
CA PRO A 72 -6.67 2.84 22.58
C PRO A 72 -5.78 4.07 22.38
N PHE A 73 -4.46 3.97 22.58
CA PHE A 73 -3.54 5.09 22.31
C PHE A 73 -3.47 5.41 20.81
N PHE A 74 -3.40 4.38 19.97
CA PHE A 74 -3.43 4.55 18.52
C PHE A 74 -4.73 5.20 18.05
N ILE A 75 -5.90 4.75 18.55
CA ILE A 75 -7.19 5.35 18.24
C ILE A 75 -7.24 6.81 18.71
N ALA A 76 -6.72 7.13 19.91
CA ALA A 76 -6.64 8.50 20.40
C ALA A 76 -5.76 9.38 19.51
N VAL A 77 -4.63 8.87 19.02
CA VAL A 77 -3.77 9.59 18.06
C VAL A 77 -4.50 9.85 16.75
N LEU A 78 -5.24 8.86 16.20
CA LEU A 78 -6.03 9.05 14.99
C LEU A 78 -7.13 10.10 15.17
N TRP A 79 -7.91 9.99 16.25
CA TRP A 79 -8.99 10.91 16.57
C TRP A 79 -8.49 12.35 16.76
N THR A 80 -7.40 12.52 17.51
CA THR A 80 -6.82 13.85 17.74
C THR A 80 -6.23 14.44 16.45
N SER A 81 -5.69 13.59 15.57
CA SER A 81 -5.19 14.04 14.26
C SER A 81 -6.30 14.57 13.36
N THR A 82 -7.50 13.95 13.39
CA THR A 82 -8.66 14.47 12.66
C THR A 82 -9.14 15.80 13.26
N GLN A 83 -9.23 15.91 14.58
CA GLN A 83 -9.64 17.16 15.23
C GLN A 83 -8.67 18.31 14.94
N VAL A 84 -7.36 18.07 14.97
CA VAL A 84 -6.36 19.09 14.62
C VAL A 84 -6.52 19.57 13.17
N ARG A 85 -6.87 18.68 12.23
CA ARG A 85 -7.13 19.07 10.84
C ARG A 85 -8.36 19.97 10.75
N ASP A 86 -9.46 19.57 11.37
CA ASP A 86 -10.72 20.28 11.32
C ASP A 86 -10.60 21.65 12.05
N GLY A 87 -9.82 21.70 13.14
CA GLY A 87 -9.47 22.94 13.84
C GLY A 87 -8.65 23.91 12.99
N ARG A 88 -7.73 23.41 12.14
CA ARG A 88 -6.98 24.28 11.21
C ARG A 88 -7.89 24.88 10.14
N GLU A 89 -8.86 24.11 9.65
CA GLU A 89 -9.86 24.60 8.71
C GLU A 89 -10.75 25.66 9.36
N ALA A 90 -11.23 25.42 10.58
CA ALA A 90 -12.02 26.38 11.35
C ALA A 90 -11.27 27.70 11.60
N VAL A 91 -9.98 27.63 11.96
CA VAL A 91 -9.13 28.83 12.12
C VAL A 91 -8.96 29.57 10.78
N SER A 92 -8.77 28.85 9.68
CA SER A 92 -8.65 29.46 8.34
C SER A 92 -9.92 30.21 7.93
N LEU A 93 -11.09 29.58 8.13
CA LEU A 93 -12.39 30.19 7.84
C LEU A 93 -12.67 31.40 8.73
N ALA A 94 -12.47 31.28 10.05
CA ALA A 94 -12.69 32.37 11.00
C ALA A 94 -11.74 33.55 10.75
N ARG A 95 -10.49 33.26 10.35
CA ARG A 95 -9.52 34.30 9.96
C ARG A 95 -9.99 35.05 8.72
N SER A 96 -10.43 34.35 7.68
CA SER A 96 -10.97 34.96 6.46
C SER A 96 -12.19 35.85 6.75
N GLN A 97 -13.10 35.39 7.61
CA GLN A 97 -14.27 36.16 8.04
C GLN A 97 -13.88 37.42 8.83
N SER A 98 -12.93 37.30 9.77
CA SER A 98 -12.42 38.44 10.54
C SER A 98 -11.76 39.47 9.62
N GLU A 99 -10.87 39.04 8.72
CA GLU A 99 -10.21 39.93 7.77
C GLU A 99 -11.21 40.59 6.79
N HIS A 100 -12.29 39.90 6.42
CA HIS A 100 -13.34 40.48 5.58
C HIS A 100 -14.13 41.55 6.34
N ALA A 101 -14.57 41.27 7.57
CA ALA A 101 -15.31 42.21 8.39
C ALA A 101 -14.46 43.46 8.73
N GLU A 102 -13.18 43.29 9.03
CA GLU A 102 -12.27 44.40 9.32
C GLU A 102 -12.02 45.30 8.10
N ARG A 103 -12.00 44.75 6.88
CA ARG A 103 -11.87 45.53 5.64
C ARG A 103 -13.04 46.47 5.38
N LEU A 104 -14.21 46.21 5.95
CA LEU A 104 -15.39 47.07 5.80
C LEU A 104 -15.40 48.26 6.77
N LEU A 105 -14.67 48.18 7.89
CA LEU A 105 -14.63 49.22 8.92
C LEU A 105 -14.12 50.58 8.42
N PRO A 106 -13.02 50.70 7.64
CA PRO A 106 -12.56 51.99 7.15
C PRO A 106 -13.58 52.69 6.24
N ARG A 107 -14.30 51.91 5.41
CA ARG A 107 -15.35 52.45 4.53
C ARG A 107 -16.54 52.95 5.33
N ALA A 108 -17.00 52.15 6.30
CA ALA A 108 -18.08 52.56 7.19
C ALA A 108 -17.73 53.82 8.00
N LYS A 109 -16.50 53.91 8.53
CA LYS A 109 -15.99 55.10 9.25
C LYS A 109 -15.93 56.34 8.36
N ALA A 110 -15.49 56.18 7.10
CA ALA A 110 -15.47 57.27 6.13
C ALA A 110 -16.87 57.76 5.77
N ASP A 111 -17.85 56.85 5.62
CA ASP A 111 -19.25 57.19 5.35
C ASP A 111 -19.91 57.94 6.52
N THR A 112 -19.56 57.60 7.76
CA THR A 112 -19.99 58.33 8.97
C THR A 112 -19.35 59.71 9.02
N ALA A 113 -18.05 59.84 8.72
CA ALA A 113 -17.36 61.13 8.66
C ALA A 113 -17.92 62.07 7.56
N ALA A 114 -18.43 61.50 6.46
CA ALA A 114 -19.08 62.23 5.38
C ALA A 114 -20.58 62.53 5.64
N ASN A 115 -21.09 62.22 6.83
CA ASN A 115 -22.47 62.50 7.28
C ASN A 115 -23.57 61.93 6.36
N LYS A 116 -23.30 60.78 5.72
CA LYS A 116 -24.27 60.12 4.83
C LYS A 116 -25.45 59.53 5.62
N GLN A 117 -26.65 59.60 5.05
CA GLN A 117 -27.86 59.03 5.64
C GLN A 117 -27.70 57.52 5.94
N GLY A 118 -28.04 57.11 7.16
CA GLY A 118 -27.91 55.72 7.64
C GLY A 118 -26.47 55.23 7.88
N ALA A 119 -25.46 56.11 7.85
CA ALA A 119 -24.07 55.71 8.05
C ALA A 119 -23.73 55.29 9.49
N ALA A 120 -24.37 55.88 10.50
CA ALA A 120 -24.18 55.51 11.91
C ALA A 120 -24.61 54.06 12.18
N ASP A 121 -25.78 53.65 11.67
CA ASP A 121 -26.29 52.28 11.84
C ASP A 121 -25.43 51.25 11.09
N ARG A 122 -24.94 51.60 9.89
CA ARG A 122 -24.00 50.77 9.12
C ARG A 122 -22.67 50.60 9.83
N LEU A 123 -22.15 51.65 10.48
CA LEU A 123 -20.94 51.58 11.28
C LEU A 123 -21.12 50.69 12.51
N ALA A 124 -22.21 50.88 13.27
CA ALA A 124 -22.51 50.06 14.44
C ALA A 124 -22.66 48.57 14.07
N LYS A 125 -23.32 48.28 12.95
CA LYS A 125 -23.43 46.91 12.42
C LYS A 125 -22.08 46.33 12.02
N ALA A 126 -21.25 47.08 11.29
CA ALA A 126 -19.93 46.63 10.86
C ALA A 126 -18.98 46.40 12.06
N GLU A 127 -19.05 47.24 13.09
CA GLU A 127 -18.28 47.08 14.33
C GLU A 127 -18.74 45.85 15.12
N ALA A 128 -20.05 45.61 15.22
CA ALA A 128 -20.59 44.40 15.85
C ALA A 128 -20.19 43.12 15.10
N GLU A 129 -20.27 43.12 13.76
CA GLU A 129 -19.85 41.99 12.92
C GLU A 129 -18.34 41.74 13.04
N ALA A 130 -17.51 42.78 13.05
CA ALA A 130 -16.06 42.65 13.24
C ALA A 130 -15.71 42.12 14.64
N ALA A 131 -16.39 42.60 15.70
CA ALA A 131 -16.20 42.10 17.06
C ALA A 131 -16.59 40.62 17.18
N ALA A 132 -17.73 40.23 16.61
CA ALA A 132 -18.17 38.83 16.58
C ALA A 132 -17.18 37.95 15.81
N ALA A 133 -16.69 38.39 14.65
CA ALA A 133 -15.72 37.65 13.85
C ALA A 133 -14.38 37.47 14.57
N ARG A 134 -13.88 38.49 15.30
CA ARG A 134 -12.69 38.39 16.16
C ARG A 134 -12.85 37.40 17.31
N ASN A 135 -14.02 37.40 17.95
CA ASN A 135 -14.33 36.46 19.03
C ASN A 135 -14.35 35.03 18.50
N ASN A 136 -14.96 34.81 17.32
CA ASN A 136 -14.97 33.51 16.65
C ASN A 136 -13.57 33.04 16.27
N LEU A 137 -12.70 33.93 15.77
CA LEU A 137 -11.31 33.60 15.48
C LEU A 137 -10.54 33.21 16.75
N THR A 138 -10.69 33.98 17.83
CA THR A 138 -10.02 33.68 19.12
C THR A 138 -10.48 32.32 19.66
N ALA A 139 -11.78 32.02 19.60
CA ALA A 139 -12.32 30.73 20.02
C ALA A 139 -11.79 29.57 19.15
N ALA A 140 -11.73 29.75 17.83
CA ALA A 140 -11.18 28.75 16.92
C ALA A 140 -9.68 28.48 17.16
N VAL A 141 -8.89 29.52 17.43
CA VAL A 141 -7.46 29.39 17.75
C VAL A 141 -7.27 28.62 19.06
N HIS A 142 -8.01 28.98 20.12
CA HIS A 142 -7.94 28.27 21.38
C HIS A 142 -8.36 26.79 21.26
N GLY A 143 -9.39 26.50 20.45
CA GLY A 143 -9.79 25.13 20.13
C GLY A 143 -8.67 24.34 19.45
N LEU A 144 -8.02 24.93 18.44
CA LEU A 144 -6.90 24.30 17.75
C LEU A 144 -5.69 24.06 18.68
N GLU A 145 -5.39 24.98 19.59
CA GLU A 145 -4.31 24.83 20.57
C GLU A 145 -4.58 23.68 21.55
N TRP A 146 -5.83 23.56 22.02
CA TRP A 146 -6.28 22.46 22.85
C TRP A 146 -6.12 21.11 22.15
N ASP A 147 -6.67 20.97 20.94
CA ASP A 147 -6.59 19.73 20.16
C ASP A 147 -5.15 19.37 19.81
N SER A 148 -4.33 20.36 19.46
CA SER A 148 -2.91 20.17 19.19
C SER A 148 -2.15 19.70 20.42
N SER A 149 -2.50 20.20 21.61
CA SER A 149 -1.86 19.79 22.87
C SER A 149 -2.20 18.34 23.23
N ILE A 150 -3.47 17.94 23.09
CA ILE A 150 -3.90 16.55 23.31
C ILE A 150 -3.18 15.62 22.34
N SER A 151 -3.11 15.98 21.05
CA SER A 151 -2.42 15.19 20.03
C SER A 151 -0.95 14.96 20.38
N ARG A 152 -0.23 16.01 20.84
CA ARG A 152 1.17 15.91 21.28
C ARG A 152 1.33 14.97 22.47
N ILE A 153 0.47 15.08 23.48
CA ILE A 153 0.50 14.22 24.67
C ILE A 153 0.25 12.75 24.28
N ALA A 154 -0.77 12.49 23.46
CA ALA A 154 -1.08 11.14 22.99
C ALA A 154 0.08 10.53 22.20
N GLY A 155 0.71 11.32 21.31
CA GLY A 155 1.89 10.91 20.54
C GLY A 155 3.10 10.61 21.43
N LEU A 156 3.37 11.45 22.43
CA LEU A 156 4.48 11.24 23.39
C LEU A 156 4.28 9.98 24.23
N LEU A 157 3.08 9.75 24.75
CA LEU A 157 2.76 8.54 25.52
C LEU A 157 2.94 7.28 24.67
N LEU A 158 2.42 7.28 23.43
CA LEU A 158 2.61 6.16 22.52
C LEU A 158 4.10 5.92 22.21
N GLY A 159 4.87 6.99 21.98
CA GLY A 159 6.32 6.92 21.78
C GLY A 159 7.06 6.30 22.98
N LEU A 160 6.72 6.72 24.20
CA LEU A 160 7.29 6.15 25.43
C LEU A 160 6.99 4.66 25.58
N ILE A 161 5.76 4.23 25.24
CA ILE A 161 5.39 2.81 25.27
C ILE A 161 6.21 2.02 24.23
N ILE A 162 6.37 2.54 23.01
CA ILE A 162 7.16 1.88 21.95
C ILE A 162 8.63 1.74 22.38
N VAL A 163 9.23 2.79 22.95
CA VAL A 163 10.62 2.77 23.45
C VAL A 163 10.77 1.77 24.60
N GLY A 164 9.84 1.78 25.56
CA GLY A 164 9.82 0.81 26.65
C GLY A 164 9.75 -0.63 26.12
N ASP A 165 8.92 -0.88 25.10
CA ASP A 165 8.83 -2.18 24.46
C ASP A 165 10.10 -2.58 23.70
N ALA A 166 10.78 -1.63 23.06
CA ALA A 166 12.06 -1.88 22.38
C ALA A 166 13.11 -2.49 23.32
N LEU A 167 13.14 -2.04 24.58
CA LEU A 167 14.03 -2.55 25.62
C LEU A 167 13.59 -3.93 26.13
N LEU A 168 12.30 -4.23 26.12
CA LEU A 168 11.73 -5.49 26.64
C LEU A 168 11.78 -6.64 25.62
N ILE A 169 11.84 -6.35 24.32
CA ILE A 169 11.82 -7.36 23.23
C ILE A 169 12.80 -8.53 23.44
N PRO A 170 14.08 -8.34 23.82
CA PRO A 170 15.01 -9.45 24.01
C PRO A 170 14.55 -10.42 25.12
N GLY A 171 13.97 -9.89 26.20
CA GLY A 171 13.38 -10.70 27.28
C GLY A 171 12.13 -11.44 26.83
N LEU A 172 11.26 -10.77 26.07
CA LEU A 172 10.01 -11.35 25.57
C LEU A 172 10.27 -12.47 24.56
N VAL A 173 11.24 -12.30 23.66
CA VAL A 173 11.64 -13.34 22.69
C VAL A 173 12.18 -14.57 23.42
N ARG A 174 13.02 -14.39 24.45
CA ARG A 174 13.51 -15.51 25.28
C ARG A 174 12.36 -16.27 25.95
N ARG A 175 11.39 -15.56 26.55
CA ARG A 175 10.20 -16.17 27.16
C ARG A 175 9.31 -16.88 26.13
N ALA A 176 9.12 -16.28 24.95
CA ALA A 176 8.32 -16.87 23.90
C ALA A 176 8.95 -18.16 23.35
N ARG A 177 10.28 -18.18 23.14
CA ARG A 177 11.03 -19.39 22.75
C ARG A 177 10.92 -20.51 23.78
N ALA A 178 10.99 -20.19 25.07
CA ALA A 178 10.83 -21.16 26.15
C ALA A 178 9.42 -21.80 26.16
N ARG A 179 8.37 -21.02 25.83
CA ARG A 179 7.00 -21.54 25.73
C ARG A 179 6.82 -22.51 24.56
N GLU A 180 7.50 -22.27 23.45
CA GLU A 180 7.36 -23.09 22.25
C GLU A 180 8.16 -24.39 22.30
N THR A 181 9.33 -24.37 22.94
CA THR A 181 10.09 -25.59 23.24
C THR A 181 9.29 -26.56 24.12
N GLY A 182 8.47 -26.05 25.05
CA GLY A 182 7.56 -26.89 25.84
C GLY A 182 6.30 -27.38 25.10
N ARG A 183 5.93 -26.78 23.96
CA ARG A 183 4.66 -27.04 23.25
C ARG A 183 4.82 -27.84 21.95
N ALA A 184 6.04 -27.92 21.41
CA ALA A 184 6.37 -28.78 20.27
C ALA A 184 6.04 -30.27 20.50
N ALA A 185 5.92 -30.73 21.75
CA ALA A 185 5.48 -32.09 22.08
C ALA A 185 3.97 -32.35 21.85
N THR A 186 3.16 -31.32 21.60
CA THR A 186 1.68 -31.42 21.54
C THR A 186 1.07 -30.73 20.31
N HIS A 187 1.76 -30.74 19.16
CA HIS A 187 1.14 -30.30 17.92
C HIS A 187 0.19 -31.37 17.36
N HIS A 188 -1.08 -31.29 17.76
CA HIS A 188 -2.18 -31.82 16.96
C HIS A 188 -2.12 -31.10 15.60
N LYS A 189 -1.92 -31.85 14.51
CA LYS A 189 -2.04 -31.30 13.15
C LYS A 189 -3.44 -30.69 13.06
N ILE A 190 -3.52 -29.36 12.93
CA ILE A 190 -4.75 -28.73 12.49
C ILE A 190 -4.93 -29.20 11.04
N VAL A 191 -5.69 -30.29 10.87
CA VAL A 191 -6.17 -30.72 9.56
C VAL A 191 -7.22 -29.69 9.18
N VAL A 192 -6.76 -28.63 8.53
CA VAL A 192 -7.66 -27.74 7.82
C VAL A 192 -8.12 -28.55 6.62
N ASP A 193 -9.25 -29.24 6.75
CA ASP A 193 -10.01 -29.83 5.63
C ASP A 193 -10.62 -28.70 4.77
N VAL A 194 -9.78 -27.76 4.32
CA VAL A 194 -10.13 -27.00 3.14
C VAL A 194 -9.99 -28.01 2.00
N PRO A 195 -11.04 -28.28 1.22
CA PRO A 195 -10.90 -29.03 -0.01
C PRO A 195 -9.95 -28.22 -0.89
N ALA A 196 -8.66 -28.55 -0.83
CA ALA A 196 -7.70 -28.05 -1.78
C ALA A 196 -8.24 -28.51 -3.13
N THR A 197 -8.73 -27.57 -3.95
CA THR A 197 -8.79 -27.83 -5.38
C THR A 197 -7.39 -28.32 -5.73
N PRO A 198 -7.21 -29.59 -6.14
CA PRO A 198 -5.89 -30.11 -6.40
C PRO A 198 -5.30 -29.21 -7.48
N VAL A 199 -4.23 -28.47 -7.16
CA VAL A 199 -3.51 -27.65 -8.13
C VAL A 199 -3.20 -28.58 -9.29
N LYS A 200 -3.82 -28.34 -10.45
CA LYS A 200 -3.69 -29.21 -11.62
C LYS A 200 -2.20 -29.31 -11.95
N GLN A 201 -1.60 -30.48 -11.74
CA GLN A 201 -0.16 -30.64 -11.90
C GLN A 201 0.26 -30.33 -13.35
N PRO A 202 1.47 -29.78 -13.56
CA PRO A 202 2.01 -29.52 -14.90
C PRO A 202 2.04 -30.80 -15.75
N LEU A 203 1.64 -30.70 -17.02
CA LEU A 203 2.02 -31.72 -18.01
C LEU A 203 3.53 -31.67 -18.26
N ALA A 204 4.16 -32.82 -18.48
CA ALA A 204 5.59 -32.93 -18.77
C ALA A 204 6.14 -31.89 -19.78
N PRO A 205 5.52 -31.64 -20.95
CA PRO A 205 6.00 -30.64 -21.91
C PRO A 205 5.89 -29.19 -21.44
N PHE A 206 5.00 -28.88 -20.50
CA PHE A 206 4.75 -27.52 -20.02
C PHE A 206 5.46 -27.19 -18.69
N ARG A 207 6.25 -28.11 -18.15
CA ARG A 207 7.08 -27.87 -16.96
C ARG A 207 8.01 -26.64 -17.10
N PRO A 208 8.62 -26.35 -18.27
CA PRO A 208 9.44 -25.15 -18.44
C PRO A 208 8.62 -23.85 -18.37
N VAL A 209 7.40 -23.85 -18.91
CA VAL A 209 6.48 -22.70 -18.87
C VAL A 209 6.05 -22.43 -17.43
N ASP A 210 5.61 -23.46 -16.72
CA ASP A 210 5.20 -23.33 -15.32
C ASP A 210 6.37 -22.91 -14.42
N TRP A 211 7.60 -23.34 -14.74
CA TRP A 211 8.83 -22.88 -14.07
C TRP A 211 9.10 -21.39 -14.34
N LEU A 212 9.08 -20.96 -15.60
CA LEU A 212 9.31 -19.57 -15.98
C LEU A 212 8.32 -18.64 -15.27
N ILE A 213 7.03 -18.98 -15.30
CA ILE A 213 5.98 -18.21 -14.65
C ILE A 213 6.19 -18.18 -13.13
N ARG A 214 6.62 -19.30 -12.54
CA ARG A 214 6.96 -19.35 -11.11
C ARG A 214 8.04 -18.33 -10.77
N VAL A 215 9.15 -18.38 -11.49
CA VAL A 215 10.33 -17.55 -11.23
C VAL A 215 9.97 -16.08 -11.41
N THR A 216 9.26 -15.73 -12.49
CA THR A 216 8.83 -14.35 -12.74
C THR A 216 7.88 -13.85 -11.64
N GLY A 217 6.91 -14.65 -11.22
CA GLY A 217 5.99 -14.26 -10.15
C GLY A 217 6.67 -14.13 -8.79
N GLU A 218 7.55 -15.08 -8.44
CA GLU A 218 8.37 -15.00 -7.21
C GLU A 218 9.30 -13.78 -7.24
N PHE A 219 9.94 -13.49 -8.37
CA PHE A 219 10.77 -12.31 -8.57
C PHE A 219 9.99 -11.01 -8.32
N VAL A 220 8.84 -10.86 -8.99
CA VAL A 220 8.02 -9.65 -8.90
C VAL A 220 7.39 -9.51 -7.51
N ALA A 221 7.10 -10.61 -6.79
CA ALA A 221 6.54 -10.54 -5.44
C ALA A 221 7.41 -9.72 -4.48
N TYR A 222 8.75 -9.75 -4.64
CA TYR A 222 9.67 -8.99 -3.80
C TYR A 222 9.59 -7.47 -4.00
N TRP A 223 9.03 -6.97 -5.11
CA TRP A 223 8.76 -5.54 -5.29
C TRP A 223 7.82 -4.99 -4.22
N SER A 224 6.91 -5.82 -3.68
CA SER A 224 6.04 -5.44 -2.56
C SER A 224 6.82 -5.02 -1.31
N VAL A 225 7.98 -5.64 -1.06
CA VAL A 225 8.86 -5.27 0.07
C VAL A 225 9.49 -3.91 -0.19
N LEU A 226 9.92 -3.64 -1.43
CA LEU A 226 10.44 -2.35 -1.83
C LEU A 226 9.38 -1.25 -1.64
N ALA A 227 8.11 -1.53 -1.95
CA ALA A 227 7.01 -0.60 -1.72
C ALA A 227 6.88 -0.18 -0.25
N VAL A 228 6.90 -1.16 0.65
CA VAL A 228 6.79 -0.89 2.09
C VAL A 228 7.98 -0.02 2.56
N MET A 229 9.20 -0.33 2.11
CA MET A 229 10.38 0.45 2.47
C MET A 229 10.35 1.88 1.91
N ALA A 230 9.95 2.04 0.65
CA ALA A 230 9.86 3.35 -0.01
C ALA A 230 8.79 4.24 0.65
N TYR A 231 7.60 3.71 0.92
CA TYR A 231 6.55 4.47 1.61
C TYR A 231 6.91 4.78 3.06
N TYR A 232 7.57 3.86 3.76
CA TYR A 232 8.07 4.15 5.11
C TYR A 232 9.08 5.30 5.07
N TYR A 233 10.01 5.30 4.11
CA TYR A 233 10.93 6.40 3.87
C TYR A 233 10.19 7.71 3.59
N GLU A 234 9.19 7.73 2.71
CA GLU A 234 8.40 8.93 2.42
C GLU A 234 7.69 9.50 3.66
N VAL A 235 7.10 8.63 4.49
CA VAL A 235 6.44 9.04 5.74
C VAL A 235 7.47 9.68 6.68
N VAL A 236 8.64 9.07 6.86
CA VAL A 236 9.70 9.63 7.70
C VAL A 236 10.23 10.95 7.12
N ALA A 237 10.53 11.00 5.83
CA ALA A 237 11.03 12.19 5.13
C ALA A 237 10.06 13.37 5.27
N ARG A 238 8.76 13.12 5.07
CA ARG A 238 7.71 14.14 5.14
C ARG A 238 7.44 14.63 6.56
N PHE A 239 7.28 13.72 7.52
CA PHE A 239 6.80 14.09 8.85
C PHE A 239 7.91 14.38 9.85
N VAL A 240 9.11 13.80 9.68
CA VAL A 240 10.25 14.02 10.58
C VAL A 240 11.15 15.13 10.04
N PHE A 241 11.46 15.09 8.74
CA PHE A 241 12.40 16.01 8.12
C PHE A 241 11.73 17.17 7.37
N ASN A 242 10.39 17.21 7.33
CA ASN A 242 9.61 18.21 6.57
C ASN A 242 10.08 18.34 5.11
N SER A 243 10.50 17.21 4.50
CA SER A 243 11.10 17.15 3.16
C SER A 243 10.42 16.02 2.37
N PRO A 244 9.23 16.25 1.80
CA PRO A 244 8.56 15.25 0.97
C PRO A 244 9.37 14.94 -0.29
N THR A 245 9.29 13.71 -0.78
CA THR A 245 9.97 13.32 -2.02
C THR A 245 9.07 13.54 -3.22
N ASN A 246 9.67 13.83 -4.37
CA ASN A 246 8.94 13.97 -5.64
C ASN A 246 8.79 12.63 -6.40
N TRP A 247 9.51 11.58 -6.00
CA TRP A 247 9.62 10.32 -6.75
C TRP A 247 8.93 9.12 -6.11
N VAL A 248 8.77 9.06 -4.78
CA VAL A 248 8.28 7.83 -4.11
C VAL A 248 6.88 7.46 -4.57
N HIS A 249 5.95 8.43 -4.59
CA HIS A 249 4.56 8.11 -4.93
C HIS A 249 4.42 7.56 -6.36
N GLU A 250 5.02 8.25 -7.33
CA GLU A 250 4.95 7.83 -8.73
C GLU A 250 5.72 6.54 -9.00
N SER A 251 6.93 6.40 -8.46
CA SER A 251 7.71 5.16 -8.61
C SER A 251 6.94 3.94 -8.10
N MET A 252 6.28 4.05 -6.95
CA MET A 252 5.50 2.94 -6.39
C MET A 252 4.24 2.67 -7.21
N PHE A 253 3.55 3.71 -7.67
CA PHE A 253 2.38 3.57 -8.54
C PHE A 253 2.74 2.80 -9.83
N LEU A 254 3.81 3.22 -10.52
CA LEU A 254 4.25 2.59 -11.77
C LEU A 254 4.76 1.15 -11.53
N MET A 255 5.53 0.94 -10.46
CA MET A 255 6.01 -0.39 -10.05
C MET A 255 4.85 -1.35 -9.78
N PHE A 256 3.80 -0.91 -9.07
CA PHE A 256 2.63 -1.75 -8.83
C PHE A 256 1.86 -2.08 -10.11
N GLY A 257 1.78 -1.15 -11.07
CA GLY A 257 1.22 -1.42 -12.39
C GLY A 257 1.98 -2.53 -13.12
N MET A 258 3.32 -2.45 -13.17
CA MET A 258 4.17 -3.50 -13.73
C MET A 258 4.00 -4.81 -12.98
N GLN A 259 3.97 -4.77 -11.64
CA GLN A 259 3.79 -5.93 -10.78
C GLN A 259 2.49 -6.66 -11.11
N TYR A 260 1.39 -5.93 -11.28
CA TYR A 260 0.09 -6.51 -11.62
C TYR A 260 0.10 -7.24 -12.95
N MET A 261 0.73 -6.63 -13.97
CA MET A 261 0.82 -7.24 -15.31
C MET A 261 1.67 -8.51 -15.31
N LEU A 262 2.82 -8.48 -14.63
CA LEU A 262 3.75 -9.62 -14.60
C LEU A 262 3.28 -10.75 -13.68
N ALA A 263 2.61 -10.43 -12.57
CA ALA A 263 2.06 -11.41 -11.63
C ALA A 263 0.78 -12.09 -12.13
N GLY A 264 0.10 -11.54 -13.15
CA GLY A 264 -1.13 -12.09 -13.70
C GLY A 264 -0.99 -13.55 -14.15
N ALA A 265 0.08 -13.90 -14.86
CA ALA A 265 0.32 -15.29 -15.28
C ALA A 265 0.54 -16.23 -14.09
N TYR A 266 1.21 -15.76 -13.04
CA TYR A 266 1.45 -16.51 -11.80
C TYR A 266 0.14 -16.82 -11.08
N ALA A 267 -0.71 -15.80 -10.88
CA ALA A 267 -2.01 -15.98 -10.26
C ALA A 267 -2.97 -16.80 -11.14
N TYR A 268 -2.81 -16.79 -12.47
CA TYR A 268 -3.61 -17.63 -13.35
C TYR A 268 -3.19 -19.10 -13.29
N ARG A 269 -1.89 -19.36 -13.15
CA ARG A 269 -1.33 -20.71 -12.96
C ARG A 269 -1.80 -21.36 -11.66
N ASP A 270 -1.79 -20.61 -10.56
CA ASP A 270 -2.13 -21.12 -9.22
C ASP A 270 -3.64 -21.09 -8.95
N GLU A 271 -4.45 -20.75 -9.95
CA GLU A 271 -5.92 -20.64 -9.86
C GLU A 271 -6.40 -19.68 -8.75
N THR A 272 -5.59 -18.69 -8.37
CA THR A 272 -5.90 -17.70 -7.33
C THR A 272 -6.62 -16.46 -7.87
N HIS A 273 -6.91 -16.43 -9.17
CA HIS A 273 -7.79 -15.40 -9.72
C HIS A 273 -9.19 -15.56 -9.15
N VAL A 274 -9.77 -14.45 -8.70
CA VAL A 274 -11.16 -14.41 -8.24
C VAL A 274 -12.05 -14.78 -9.42
N ARG A 275 -12.77 -15.90 -9.28
CA ARG A 275 -13.71 -16.43 -10.26
C ARG A 275 -15.06 -16.67 -9.60
N VAL A 276 -16.15 -16.43 -10.33
CA VAL A 276 -17.51 -16.67 -9.85
C VAL A 276 -17.96 -18.05 -10.36
N ASP A 277 -18.01 -19.03 -9.46
CA ASP A 277 -18.11 -20.45 -9.83
C ASP A 277 -19.45 -21.13 -9.53
N ILE A 278 -20.56 -20.38 -9.51
CA ILE A 278 -21.88 -20.91 -9.09
C ILE A 278 -22.31 -22.13 -9.93
N VAL A 279 -22.18 -22.04 -11.27
CA VAL A 279 -22.55 -23.15 -12.17
C VAL A 279 -21.37 -24.12 -12.34
N TYR A 280 -20.14 -23.60 -12.36
CA TYR A 280 -18.92 -24.38 -12.58
C TYR A 280 -18.69 -25.45 -11.51
N SER A 281 -19.02 -25.16 -10.24
CA SER A 281 -18.86 -26.09 -9.13
C SER A 281 -19.75 -27.33 -9.21
N HIS A 282 -20.88 -27.23 -9.92
CA HIS A 282 -21.85 -28.33 -10.07
C HIS A 282 -21.53 -29.25 -11.25
N LEU A 283 -20.54 -28.91 -12.08
CA LEU A 283 -20.17 -29.68 -13.25
C LEU A 283 -19.21 -30.82 -12.91
N SER A 284 -19.38 -31.97 -13.58
CA SER A 284 -18.39 -33.05 -13.57
C SER A 284 -17.02 -32.55 -14.06
N GLU A 285 -15.92 -33.26 -13.75
CA GLU A 285 -14.57 -32.88 -14.21
C GLU A 285 -14.48 -32.64 -15.72
N ARG A 286 -15.21 -33.44 -16.51
CA ARG A 286 -15.32 -33.27 -17.97
C ARG A 286 -16.12 -32.03 -18.35
N GLY A 287 -17.23 -31.75 -17.66
CA GLY A 287 -18.03 -30.55 -17.89
C GLY A 287 -17.23 -29.28 -17.61
N ARG A 288 -16.45 -29.27 -16.51
CA ARG A 288 -15.53 -28.19 -16.17
C ARG A 288 -14.48 -27.97 -17.26
N ALA A 289 -13.83 -29.05 -17.72
CA ALA A 289 -12.83 -28.97 -18.79
C ALA A 289 -13.42 -28.44 -20.11
N ILE A 290 -14.63 -28.84 -20.50
CA ILE A 290 -15.29 -28.32 -21.70
C ILE A 290 -15.62 -26.83 -21.56
N CYS A 291 -16.14 -26.41 -20.41
CA CYS A 291 -16.37 -24.99 -20.13
C CYS A 291 -15.06 -24.19 -20.18
N ASP A 292 -13.97 -24.71 -19.60
CA ASP A 292 -12.65 -24.06 -19.64
C ASP A 292 -12.12 -23.95 -21.08
N ILE A 293 -12.31 -24.97 -21.93
CA ILE A 293 -11.95 -24.93 -23.36
C ILE A 293 -12.75 -23.85 -24.10
N ILE A 294 -14.07 -23.78 -23.91
CA ILE A 294 -14.92 -22.79 -24.59
C ILE A 294 -14.53 -21.37 -24.15
N THR A 295 -14.39 -21.15 -22.84
CA THR A 295 -14.02 -19.85 -22.29
C THR A 295 -12.58 -19.43 -22.64
N SER A 296 -11.69 -20.41 -22.90
CA SER A 296 -10.33 -20.12 -23.34
C SER A 296 -10.27 -19.32 -24.64
N ALA A 297 -11.23 -19.49 -25.56
CA ALA A 297 -11.27 -18.75 -26.82
C ALA A 297 -11.38 -17.23 -26.57
N PHE A 298 -12.27 -16.82 -25.65
CA PHE A 298 -12.41 -15.43 -25.23
C PHE A 298 -11.17 -14.93 -24.48
N PHE A 299 -10.57 -15.78 -23.65
CA PHE A 299 -9.30 -15.48 -22.99
C PHE A 299 -8.19 -15.19 -24.01
N PHE A 300 -8.00 -16.05 -25.02
CA PHE A 300 -6.96 -15.83 -26.04
C PHE A 300 -7.22 -14.60 -26.91
N LEU A 301 -8.49 -14.31 -27.22
CA LEU A 301 -8.86 -13.07 -27.90
C LEU A 301 -8.48 -11.84 -27.07
N PHE A 302 -8.86 -11.82 -25.79
CA PHE A 302 -8.56 -10.72 -24.87
C PHE A 302 -7.05 -10.54 -24.66
N VAL A 303 -6.33 -11.60 -24.30
CA VAL A 303 -4.89 -11.50 -24.03
C VAL A 303 -4.10 -11.25 -25.31
N GLY A 304 -4.53 -11.80 -26.45
CA GLY A 304 -3.93 -11.54 -27.76
C GLY A 304 -4.07 -10.08 -28.19
N THR A 305 -5.25 -9.51 -28.05
CA THR A 305 -5.47 -8.07 -28.30
C THR A 305 -4.68 -7.20 -27.32
N MET A 306 -4.62 -7.57 -26.04
CA MET A 306 -3.80 -6.90 -25.03
C MET A 306 -2.31 -6.93 -25.37
N LEU A 307 -1.79 -8.04 -25.92
CA LEU A 307 -0.39 -8.15 -26.36
C LEU A 307 -0.10 -7.15 -27.49
N VAL A 308 -0.95 -7.12 -28.52
CA VAL A 308 -0.75 -6.25 -29.69
C VAL A 308 -0.91 -4.78 -29.30
N ALA A 309 -1.96 -4.44 -28.55
CA ALA A 309 -2.19 -3.07 -28.08
C ALA A 309 -1.07 -2.63 -27.13
N GLY A 310 -0.68 -3.48 -26.17
CA GLY A 310 0.43 -3.22 -25.25
C GLY A 310 1.76 -3.00 -25.97
N TRP A 311 2.03 -3.78 -27.02
CA TRP A 311 3.22 -3.57 -27.86
C TRP A 311 3.21 -2.21 -28.56
N ARG A 312 2.07 -1.82 -29.16
CA ARG A 312 1.91 -0.49 -29.77
C ARG A 312 2.11 0.64 -28.75
N PHE A 313 1.49 0.53 -27.59
CA PHE A 313 1.68 1.50 -26.50
C PHE A 313 3.15 1.63 -26.08
N ALA A 314 3.87 0.52 -25.99
CA ALA A 314 5.28 0.52 -25.64
C ALA A 314 6.14 1.11 -26.77
N SER A 315 5.89 0.74 -28.04
CA SER A 315 6.63 1.25 -29.19
C SER A 315 6.45 2.75 -29.39
N ASP A 316 5.23 3.25 -29.23
CA ASP A 316 4.92 4.67 -29.39
C ASP A 316 5.61 5.49 -28.30
N ALA A 317 5.60 4.98 -27.06
CA ALA A 317 6.30 5.60 -25.94
C ALA A 317 7.83 5.66 -26.14
N MET A 318 8.42 4.62 -26.74
CA MET A 318 9.83 4.60 -27.11
C MET A 318 10.13 5.60 -28.24
N ALA A 319 9.27 5.66 -29.26
CA ALA A 319 9.47 6.52 -30.43
C ALA A 319 9.42 8.01 -30.09
N VAL A 320 8.54 8.41 -29.17
CA VAL A 320 8.38 9.82 -28.76
C VAL A 320 9.25 10.17 -27.54
N GLY A 321 9.93 9.20 -26.92
CA GLY A 321 10.71 9.43 -25.70
C GLY A 321 9.84 9.85 -24.53
N GLU A 322 8.68 9.21 -24.38
CA GLU A 322 7.66 9.60 -23.42
C GLU A 322 8.16 9.53 -21.98
N SER A 323 7.96 10.63 -21.26
CA SER A 323 8.34 10.79 -19.85
C SER A 323 7.16 11.32 -19.05
N SER A 324 7.22 11.14 -17.73
CA SER A 324 6.20 11.66 -16.83
C SER A 324 6.11 13.18 -16.84
N PHE A 325 4.89 13.67 -16.61
CA PHE A 325 4.58 15.10 -16.41
C PHE A 325 4.90 15.57 -14.98
N THR A 326 5.30 14.68 -14.08
CA THR A 326 5.75 15.05 -12.73
C THR A 326 7.16 15.65 -12.77
N GLU A 327 7.57 16.28 -11.66
CA GLU A 327 8.94 16.75 -11.47
C GLU A 327 10.00 15.64 -11.51
N TRP A 328 9.60 14.37 -11.30
CA TRP A 328 10.53 13.24 -11.38
C TRP A 328 10.85 12.87 -12.83
N GLY A 329 9.90 13.01 -13.76
CA GLY A 329 10.17 12.89 -15.21
C GLY A 329 10.62 11.50 -15.67
N ILE A 330 10.22 10.43 -14.96
CA ILE A 330 10.61 9.05 -15.29
C ILE A 330 10.14 8.63 -16.69
N GLN A 331 10.94 7.83 -17.40
CA GLN A 331 10.56 7.30 -18.70
C GLN A 331 9.44 6.25 -18.57
N TYR A 332 8.39 6.35 -19.39
CA TYR A 332 7.24 5.43 -19.32
C TYR A 332 7.40 4.16 -20.14
N TRP A 333 8.29 4.15 -21.13
CA TRP A 333 8.42 3.00 -22.02
C TRP A 333 8.70 1.66 -21.29
N PRO A 334 9.51 1.56 -20.21
CA PRO A 334 9.72 0.27 -19.54
C PRO A 334 8.45 -0.20 -18.80
N VAL A 335 7.66 0.74 -18.27
CA VAL A 335 6.38 0.45 -17.62
C VAL A 335 5.39 -0.08 -18.64
N LYS A 336 5.27 0.60 -19.78
CA LYS A 336 4.36 0.17 -20.87
C LYS A 336 4.81 -1.14 -21.49
N LEU A 337 6.12 -1.44 -21.52
CA LEU A 337 6.65 -2.73 -21.96
C LEU A 337 6.26 -3.90 -21.04
N ALA A 338 5.97 -3.64 -19.76
CA ALA A 338 5.47 -4.70 -18.86
C ALA A 338 4.10 -5.24 -19.30
N ILE A 339 3.29 -4.47 -20.03
CA ILE A 339 1.98 -4.89 -20.55
C ILE A 339 2.13 -6.04 -21.57
N PRO A 340 2.86 -5.89 -22.70
CA PRO A 340 3.04 -6.99 -23.64
C PRO A 340 3.84 -8.15 -23.04
N VAL A 341 4.79 -7.91 -22.12
CA VAL A 341 5.50 -8.99 -21.42
C VAL A 341 4.55 -9.81 -20.54
N GLY A 342 3.71 -9.15 -19.74
CA GLY A 342 2.69 -9.82 -18.92
C GLY A 342 1.65 -10.57 -19.78
N ALA A 343 1.21 -9.97 -20.88
CA ALA A 343 0.32 -10.60 -21.85
C ALA A 343 0.96 -11.86 -22.48
N ALA A 344 2.23 -11.81 -22.85
CA ALA A 344 2.95 -12.96 -23.39
C ALA A 344 3.04 -14.11 -22.36
N LEU A 345 3.34 -13.80 -21.10
CA LEU A 345 3.36 -14.79 -20.02
C LEU A 345 1.96 -15.41 -19.79
N LEU A 346 0.90 -14.61 -19.85
CA LEU A 346 -0.48 -15.07 -19.77
C LEU A 346 -0.85 -15.98 -20.94
N LEU A 347 -0.43 -15.66 -22.17
CA LEU A 347 -0.65 -16.52 -23.34
C LEU A 347 0.05 -17.87 -23.18
N LEU A 348 1.32 -17.87 -22.75
CA LEU A 348 2.07 -19.09 -22.49
C LEU A 348 1.36 -19.96 -21.44
N GLN A 349 0.87 -19.37 -20.35
CA GLN A 349 0.11 -20.09 -19.34
C GLN A 349 -1.24 -20.59 -19.87
N GLY A 350 -1.93 -19.77 -20.66
CA GLY A 350 -3.18 -20.10 -21.33
C GLY A 350 -3.05 -21.34 -22.19
N VAL A 351 -1.99 -21.44 -23.00
CA VAL A 351 -1.73 -22.62 -23.84
C VAL A 351 -1.49 -23.86 -22.98
N SER A 352 -0.68 -23.76 -21.93
CA SER A 352 -0.45 -24.86 -20.97
C SER A 352 -1.75 -25.34 -20.33
N ARG A 353 -2.66 -24.43 -19.98
CA ARG A 353 -3.97 -24.75 -19.39
C ARG A 353 -4.95 -25.35 -20.40
N LEU A 354 -5.08 -24.77 -21.58
CA LEU A 354 -5.92 -25.29 -22.65
C LEU A 354 -5.55 -26.72 -23.02
N MET A 355 -4.25 -27.03 -23.16
CA MET A 355 -3.79 -28.39 -23.47
C MET A 355 -4.15 -29.40 -22.37
N ARG A 356 -4.11 -28.98 -21.10
CA ARG A 356 -4.56 -29.81 -19.96
C ARG A 356 -6.07 -30.07 -20.04
N ASP A 357 -6.86 -29.03 -20.25
CA ASP A 357 -8.31 -29.17 -20.29
C ASP A 357 -8.75 -30.03 -21.49
N ILE A 358 -8.08 -29.92 -22.64
CA ILE A 358 -8.28 -30.84 -23.79
C ILE A 358 -7.94 -32.29 -23.42
N ALA A 359 -6.82 -32.53 -22.72
CA ALA A 359 -6.44 -33.87 -22.30
C ALA A 359 -7.43 -34.48 -21.28
N THR A 360 -7.93 -33.68 -20.34
CA THR A 360 -8.98 -34.08 -19.38
C THR A 360 -10.30 -34.36 -20.08
N ALA A 361 -10.73 -33.50 -21.01
CA ALA A 361 -11.96 -33.70 -21.78
C ALA A 361 -11.90 -34.99 -22.61
N THR A 362 -10.75 -35.28 -23.22
CA THR A 362 -10.53 -36.47 -24.06
C THR A 362 -10.18 -37.75 -23.28
N ARG A 363 -10.09 -37.71 -21.93
CA ARG A 363 -9.71 -38.85 -21.05
C ARG A 363 -8.36 -39.51 -21.40
N ARG A 364 -7.45 -38.80 -22.07
CA ARG A 364 -6.16 -39.36 -22.53
C ARG A 364 -5.07 -39.43 -21.47
N LEU A 365 -5.30 -38.90 -20.26
CA LEU A 365 -4.36 -38.99 -19.15
C LEU A 365 -5.07 -39.58 -17.92
N ARG A 366 -4.72 -40.82 -17.59
CA ARG A 366 -4.81 -41.39 -16.25
C ARG A 366 -3.40 -41.48 -15.69
#